data_AF-A0AAD6L5D1-F1
#
_entry.id   AF-A0AAD6L5D1-F1
#
_cell.length_a   1.000
_cell.length_b   1.000
_cell.length_c   1.000
_cell.angle_alpha   90.00
_cell.angle_beta   90.00
_cell.angle_gamma   90.00
#
_symmetry.space_group_name_H-M   'P 1'
#
loop_
_entity.id
_entity.type
_entity.pdbx_description
1 polymer ?
#
loop_
_entity_poly.entity_id
_entity_poly.type
_entity_poly.pdbx_seq_one_letter_code
_entity_poly.pdbx_strand_id
1 'polypeptide(L)'
;MASLEGVISLGPWGGLGGDQWSYRAIGGITEIVLHVEGNIKSISFKDAGGLVSGTFGGNDLNDGGEEKKIEIQWPSEYLKSISGTYGSYEGLLIAPWLGSMGDVVPTLMHLVFL
;
A
#
# COMPACT_ATOMS: atom_id res chain seq x y z
N MET A 1 -4.81 -17.23 20.14
CA MET A 1 -3.88 -16.39 19.36
C MET A 1 -3.14 -17.31 18.41
N ALA A 2 -3.21 -17.08 17.09
CA ALA A 2 -2.49 -17.91 16.12
C ALA A 2 -1.00 -17.52 16.10
N SER A 3 -0.11 -18.50 16.01
CA SER A 3 1.34 -18.28 15.92
C SER A 3 1.73 -17.76 14.54
N LEU A 4 2.60 -16.75 14.50
CA LEU A 4 3.03 -16.05 13.28
C LEU A 4 4.19 -16.78 12.57
N GLU A 5 4.07 -18.10 12.38
CA GLU A 5 5.12 -18.94 11.81
C GLU A 5 5.39 -18.56 10.34
N GLY A 6 6.61 -18.09 10.04
CA GLY A 6 7.14 -17.97 8.67
C GLY A 6 6.93 -16.64 7.92
N VAL A 7 6.46 -15.56 8.57
CA VAL A 7 6.33 -14.23 7.93
C VAL A 7 7.18 -13.18 8.66
N ILE A 8 8.08 -12.51 7.93
CA ILE A 8 8.84 -11.37 8.43
C ILE A 8 8.14 -10.08 7.99
N SER A 9 7.87 -9.18 8.93
CA SER A 9 7.40 -7.83 8.65
C SER A 9 8.60 -6.89 8.45
N LEU A 10 8.53 -6.04 7.42
CA LEU A 10 9.53 -5.04 7.05
C LEU A 10 8.81 -3.72 6.78
N GLY A 11 9.45 -2.61 7.13
CA GLY A 11 8.72 -1.40 7.53
C GLY A 11 8.36 -1.50 9.01
N PRO A 12 7.77 -0.46 9.60
CA PRO A 12 7.12 0.69 9.00
C PRO A 12 7.97 1.88 8.47
N TRP A 13 7.41 2.73 7.57
CA TRP A 13 7.94 4.05 7.10
C TRP A 13 6.79 5.03 6.67
N GLY A 14 6.78 6.34 6.95
CA GLY A 14 5.61 7.26 6.72
C GLY A 14 4.33 7.15 7.62
N GLY A 15 3.84 8.25 8.23
CA GLY A 15 2.60 8.44 9.05
C GLY A 15 2.41 7.82 10.46
N LEU A 16 2.11 8.62 11.50
CA LEU A 16 1.58 8.12 12.81
C LEU A 16 0.04 8.10 12.88
N GLY A 17 -0.65 8.74 11.91
CA GLY A 17 -2.11 8.82 11.85
C GLY A 17 -2.74 7.66 11.08
N GLY A 18 -4.03 7.44 11.31
CA GLY A 18 -4.85 6.49 10.53
C GLY A 18 -5.19 5.15 11.19
N ASP A 19 -6.06 4.39 10.51
CA ASP A 19 -6.56 3.10 11.01
C ASP A 19 -5.75 1.90 10.53
N GLN A 20 -5.46 0.98 11.46
CA GLN A 20 -4.52 -0.10 11.23
C GLN A 20 -5.06 -1.20 10.31
N TRP A 21 -4.28 -1.53 9.28
CA TRP A 21 -4.58 -2.54 8.29
C TRP A 21 -3.38 -3.47 8.02
N SER A 22 -3.67 -4.71 7.64
CA SER A 22 -2.69 -5.64 7.09
C SER A 22 -3.37 -6.51 6.05
N TYR A 23 -2.69 -6.77 4.93
CA TYR A 23 -3.18 -7.66 3.88
C TYR A 23 -2.19 -8.80 3.66
N ARG A 24 -2.70 -10.02 3.48
CA ARG A 24 -1.90 -11.20 3.14
C ARG A 24 -2.57 -11.91 1.97
N ALA A 25 -1.94 -11.80 0.80
CA ALA A 25 -2.36 -12.48 -0.42
C ALA A 25 -2.34 -14.02 -0.27
N ILE A 26 -3.29 -14.69 -0.93
CA ILE A 26 -3.25 -16.12 -1.20
C ILE A 26 -2.53 -16.32 -2.54
N GLY A 27 -1.26 -16.78 -2.46
CA GLY A 27 -0.35 -16.81 -3.61
C GLY A 27 0.38 -15.49 -3.80
N GLY A 28 0.64 -15.11 -5.05
CA GLY A 28 1.24 -13.82 -5.39
C GLY A 28 0.23 -12.68 -5.44
N ILE A 29 0.71 -11.43 -5.39
CA ILE A 29 -0.06 -10.25 -5.76
C ILE A 29 -0.08 -10.16 -7.29
N THR A 30 -1.26 -9.93 -7.88
CA THR A 30 -1.49 -9.87 -9.33
C THR A 30 -1.88 -8.47 -9.81
N GLU A 31 -2.43 -7.63 -8.93
CA GLU A 31 -2.78 -6.25 -9.22
C GLU A 31 -2.52 -5.38 -8.00
N ILE A 32 -2.04 -4.16 -8.23
CA ILE A 32 -2.01 -3.08 -7.24
C ILE A 32 -2.72 -1.89 -7.86
N VAL A 33 -3.70 -1.33 -7.16
CA VAL A 33 -4.37 -0.10 -7.58
C VAL A 33 -4.02 0.99 -6.58
N LEU A 34 -3.63 2.16 -7.10
CA LEU A 34 -3.28 3.35 -6.34
C LEU A 34 -4.18 4.50 -6.75
N HIS A 35 -4.56 5.35 -5.82
CA HIS A 35 -5.07 6.68 -6.14
C HIS A 35 -4.00 7.73 -5.80
N VAL A 36 -3.65 8.61 -6.75
CA VAL A 36 -2.49 9.49 -6.62
C VAL A 36 -2.78 10.91 -7.08
N GLU A 37 -2.57 11.91 -6.22
CA GLU A 37 -2.58 13.34 -6.55
C GLU A 37 -1.72 14.13 -5.55
N GLY A 38 -0.49 14.46 -5.94
CA GLY A 38 0.55 15.03 -5.06
C GLY A 38 1.08 14.06 -3.98
N ASN A 39 0.27 13.08 -3.58
CA ASN A 39 0.55 11.98 -2.67
C ASN A 39 -0.21 10.72 -3.12
N ILE A 40 0.05 9.56 -2.51
CA ILE A 40 -0.85 8.40 -2.61
C ILE A 40 -2.01 8.57 -1.61
N LYS A 41 -3.24 8.69 -2.13
CA LYS A 41 -4.49 8.81 -1.36
C LYS A 41 -4.93 7.47 -0.81
N SER A 42 -4.85 6.42 -1.65
CA SER A 42 -5.25 5.07 -1.30
C SER A 42 -4.48 3.99 -2.07
N ILE A 43 -4.53 2.76 -1.53
CA ILE A 43 -3.97 1.55 -2.15
C ILE A 43 -4.92 0.35 -1.95
N SER A 44 -5.02 -0.50 -2.95
CA SER A 44 -5.63 -1.83 -2.83
C SER A 44 -4.84 -2.87 -3.63
N PHE A 45 -5.08 -4.14 -3.35
CA PHE A 45 -4.36 -5.28 -3.92
C PHE A 45 -5.32 -6.34 -4.42
N LYS A 46 -4.91 -7.09 -5.43
CA LYS A 46 -5.53 -8.35 -5.85
C LYS A 46 -4.51 -9.48 -5.74
N ASP A 47 -4.94 -10.66 -5.32
CA ASP A 47 -4.10 -11.86 -5.28
C ASP A 47 -4.35 -12.84 -6.44
N ALA A 48 -3.50 -13.86 -6.51
CA ALA A 48 -3.61 -14.94 -7.50
C ALA A 48 -4.81 -15.87 -7.26
N GLY A 49 -5.41 -15.85 -6.07
CA GLY A 49 -6.71 -16.46 -5.78
C GLY A 49 -7.90 -15.65 -6.30
N GLY A 50 -7.66 -14.43 -6.79
CA GLY A 50 -8.68 -13.50 -7.27
C GLY A 50 -9.35 -12.68 -6.18
N LEU A 51 -8.89 -12.78 -4.92
CA LEU A 51 -9.39 -11.93 -3.83
C LEU A 51 -8.85 -10.52 -4.01
N VAL A 52 -9.75 -9.53 -3.84
CA VAL A 52 -9.40 -8.11 -3.79
C VAL A 52 -9.42 -7.68 -2.32
N SER A 53 -8.41 -6.92 -1.89
CA SER A 53 -8.34 -6.36 -0.54
C SER A 53 -9.41 -5.27 -0.35
N GLY A 54 -9.58 -4.80 0.89
CA GLY A 54 -10.16 -3.47 1.09
C GLY A 54 -9.28 -2.40 0.43
N THR A 55 -9.88 -1.26 0.09
CA THR A 55 -9.12 -0.04 -0.21
C THR A 55 -8.64 0.56 1.10
N PHE A 56 -7.35 0.80 1.21
CA PHE A 56 -6.72 1.40 2.38
C PHE A 56 -6.44 2.88 2.07
N GLY A 57 -7.00 3.80 2.86
CA GLY A 57 -6.96 5.25 2.60
C GLY A 57 -8.11 5.71 1.69
N GLY A 58 -8.03 6.96 1.20
CA GLY A 58 -9.03 7.55 0.30
C GLY A 58 -10.35 7.96 0.96
N ASN A 59 -10.32 8.30 2.26
CA ASN A 59 -11.51 8.69 3.02
C ASN A 59 -11.97 10.15 2.78
N ASP A 60 -11.13 11.01 2.20
CA ASP A 60 -11.54 12.37 1.80
C ASP A 60 -12.29 12.33 0.48
N LEU A 61 -13.58 12.68 0.53
CA LEU A 61 -14.49 12.71 -0.62
C LEU A 61 -14.16 13.82 -1.63
N ASN A 62 -13.30 14.77 -1.29
CA ASN A 62 -12.89 15.89 -2.15
C ASN A 62 -11.53 15.66 -2.82
N ASP A 63 -10.79 14.63 -2.39
CA ASP A 63 -9.37 14.42 -2.71
C ASP A 63 -9.14 12.97 -3.17
N GLY A 64 -9.86 12.56 -4.22
CA GLY A 64 -9.91 11.17 -4.69
C GLY A 64 -8.70 10.70 -5.51
N GLY A 65 -7.91 11.62 -6.08
CA GLY A 65 -6.74 11.34 -6.91
C GLY A 65 -6.98 10.56 -8.21
N GLU A 66 -5.93 10.45 -9.03
CA GLU A 66 -5.95 9.68 -10.28
C GLU A 66 -5.70 8.18 -10.01
N GLU A 67 -6.52 7.29 -10.57
CA GLU A 67 -6.31 5.84 -10.49
C GLU A 67 -5.08 5.42 -11.31
N LYS A 68 -4.18 4.65 -10.69
CA LYS A 68 -3.00 4.04 -11.31
C LYS A 68 -2.99 2.55 -10.99
N LYS A 69 -3.30 1.74 -12.01
CA LYS A 69 -3.25 0.28 -11.96
C LYS A 69 -1.88 -0.24 -12.35
N ILE A 70 -1.42 -1.25 -11.63
CA ILE A 70 -0.17 -1.97 -11.86
C ILE A 70 -0.50 -3.46 -11.88
N GLU A 71 -0.40 -4.08 -13.05
CA GLU A 71 -0.64 -5.52 -13.25
C GLU A 71 0.68 -6.28 -13.16
N ILE A 72 0.67 -7.44 -12.49
CA ILE A 72 1.85 -8.29 -12.24
C ILE A 72 1.59 -9.66 -12.84
N GLN A 73 2.44 -10.10 -13.76
CA GLN A 73 2.26 -11.33 -14.54
C GLN A 73 2.61 -12.61 -13.75
N TRP A 74 1.93 -12.86 -12.63
CA TRP A 74 2.12 -14.05 -11.80
C TRP A 74 1.82 -15.36 -12.57
N PRO A 75 2.67 -16.41 -12.48
CA PRO A 75 3.87 -16.54 -11.63
C PRO A 75 5.18 -16.19 -12.35
N SER A 76 5.15 -15.75 -13.61
CA SER A 76 6.35 -15.34 -14.36
C SER A 76 6.99 -14.04 -13.86
N GLU A 77 6.19 -13.18 -13.24
CA GLU A 77 6.61 -11.94 -12.60
C GLU A 77 6.06 -11.89 -11.17
N TYR A 78 6.81 -11.35 -10.21
CA TYR A 78 6.32 -11.14 -8.84
C TYR A 78 6.92 -9.93 -8.12
N LEU A 79 6.13 -9.33 -7.23
CA LEU A 79 6.58 -8.24 -6.37
C LEU A 79 7.64 -8.73 -5.38
N LYS A 80 8.86 -8.19 -5.48
CA LYS A 80 9.98 -8.53 -4.58
C LYS A 80 10.13 -7.53 -3.43
N SER A 81 9.99 -6.24 -3.72
CA SER A 81 10.19 -5.17 -2.74
C SER A 81 9.51 -3.88 -3.16
N ILE A 82 9.09 -3.11 -2.17
CA ILE A 82 8.54 -1.77 -2.30
C ILE A 82 9.60 -0.78 -1.80
N SER A 83 9.73 0.37 -2.46
CA SER A 83 10.55 1.50 -2.00
C SER A 83 9.81 2.80 -2.28
N GLY A 84 10.16 3.87 -1.57
CA GLY A 84 9.51 5.16 -1.78
C GLY A 84 9.97 6.25 -0.82
N THR A 85 9.40 7.44 -0.98
CA THR A 85 9.63 8.60 -0.10
C THR A 85 8.37 8.92 0.68
N TYR A 86 8.52 9.41 1.90
CA TYR A 86 7.47 9.99 2.72
C TYR A 86 7.89 11.39 3.19
N GLY A 87 6.94 12.28 3.43
CA GLY A 87 7.21 13.66 3.80
C GLY A 87 5.92 14.43 4.06
N SER A 88 6.02 15.66 4.53
CA SER A 88 4.83 16.47 4.86
C SER A 88 4.00 16.86 3.63
N TYR A 89 2.69 16.80 3.80
CA TYR A 89 1.66 17.28 2.88
C TYR A 89 0.65 18.07 3.71
N GLU A 90 0.26 19.27 3.26
CA GLU A 90 -0.63 20.20 3.99
C GLU A 90 -0.29 20.40 5.49
N GLY A 91 1.00 20.35 5.84
CA GLY A 91 1.50 20.63 7.20
C GLY A 91 1.46 19.46 8.19
N LEU A 92 0.93 18.29 7.83
CA LEU A 92 1.06 17.08 8.67
C LEU A 92 2.48 16.48 8.59
N LEU A 93 2.96 15.93 9.71
CA LEU A 93 4.26 15.24 9.82
C LEU A 93 4.08 13.71 9.80
N ILE A 94 4.95 13.01 9.06
CA ILE A 94 4.60 11.69 8.50
C ILE A 94 5.73 10.64 8.76
N ALA A 95 5.62 9.78 9.80
CA ALA A 95 6.28 8.43 9.97
C ALA A 95 5.48 7.54 10.99
N PRO A 96 5.30 6.18 10.93
CA PRO A 96 5.62 5.15 9.90
C PRO A 96 4.57 3.97 9.55
N TRP A 97 4.55 3.39 8.31
CA TRP A 97 3.72 2.26 7.73
C TRP A 97 3.68 0.86 8.42
N LEU A 98 2.97 0.64 9.53
CA LEU A 98 2.62 -0.74 9.98
C LEU A 98 1.12 -0.82 10.15
N GLY A 99 0.42 -0.58 9.05
CA GLY A 99 -1.01 -0.37 9.05
C GLY A 99 -1.38 0.88 9.84
N SER A 100 -1.59 1.98 9.13
CA SER A 100 -2.44 3.09 9.58
C SER A 100 -2.69 4.00 8.38
N MET A 101 -3.89 3.95 7.78
CA MET A 101 -4.23 4.73 6.57
C MET A 101 -5.34 5.75 6.81
N GLY A 102 -4.91 6.85 7.39
CA GLY A 102 -5.61 8.12 7.47
C GLY A 102 -4.51 9.18 7.38
N ASP A 103 -4.47 9.87 6.25
CA ASP A 103 -3.65 11.06 6.00
C ASP A 103 -2.13 10.83 5.99
N VAL A 104 -1.70 9.70 5.41
CA VAL A 104 -0.28 9.30 5.32
C VAL A 104 0.19 9.25 3.87
N VAL A 105 1.17 10.10 3.56
CA VAL A 105 1.68 10.36 2.20
C VAL A 105 3.02 9.67 1.92
N PRO A 106 3.02 8.64 1.05
CA PRO A 106 4.12 8.38 0.13
C PRO A 106 4.05 9.38 -1.04
N THR A 107 5.14 10.10 -1.31
CA THR A 107 5.20 11.06 -2.43
C THR A 107 5.56 10.37 -3.76
N LEU A 108 6.30 9.26 -3.68
CA LEU A 108 6.68 8.42 -4.81
C LEU A 108 6.90 7.00 -4.32
N MET A 109 6.31 6.01 -5.00
CA MET A 109 6.54 4.59 -4.75
C MET A 109 7.16 3.94 -5.99
N HIS A 110 8.34 3.33 -5.83
CA HIS A 110 8.94 2.46 -6.84
C HIS A 110 8.81 1.01 -6.39
N LEU A 111 8.16 0.21 -7.22
CA LEU A 111 8.03 -1.23 -7.05
C LEU A 111 9.16 -1.92 -7.83
N VAL A 112 9.74 -2.96 -7.23
CA VAL A 112 10.75 -3.80 -7.87
C VAL A 112 10.15 -5.18 -8.11
N PHE A 113 10.00 -5.51 -9.38
CA PHE A 113 9.56 -6.81 -9.86
C PHE A 113 10.77 -7.67 -10.27
N LEU A 114 10.55 -8.98 -10.35
CA LEU A 114 11.47 -10.00 -10.88
C LEU A 114 10.74 -10.84 -11.91
#